data_AF-A0AAV4F719-F1
#
_entry.id   AF-A0AAV4F719-F1
#
_cell.length_a   1.000
_cell.length_b   1.000
_cell.length_c   1.000
_cell.angle_alpha   90.00
_cell.angle_beta   90.00
_cell.angle_gamma   90.00
#
_symmetry.space_group_name_H-M   'P 1'
#
loop_
_entity.id
_entity.type
_entity.pdbx_description
1 polymer ?
#
loop_
_entity_poly.entity_id
_entity_poly.type
_entity_poly.pdbx_seq_one_letter_code
_entity_poly.pdbx_strand_id
1 'polypeptide(L)'
;MNMVERYKRSDKSHPNRQLIDTWKPTGRLKQKSVMDIATYLQEKHHLPNNRENIQHFCKEIPPHHRKYIANIRTQLIEETSKKHGDPIDIMITAQKTLDTYPEHWIHVYTDGSAFKGTINGGYGVRIQYPDKTKEELSKSCGSYCSNYEAEAFAIEAAVFQLTSVF
;
A
#
# COMPACT_ATOMS: atom_id res chain seq x y z
N MET A 1 -11.29 -8.82 13.73
CA MET A 1 -10.34 -8.33 14.74
C MET A 1 -9.35 -7.33 14.16
N ASN A 2 -8.67 -7.64 13.05
CA ASN A 2 -7.72 -6.74 12.36
C ASN A 2 -8.31 -5.34 12.07
N MET A 3 -9.59 -5.27 11.65
CA MET A 3 -10.27 -4.00 11.41
C MET A 3 -10.41 -3.10 12.66
N VAL A 4 -10.73 -3.68 13.82
CA VAL A 4 -10.90 -2.92 15.07
C VAL A 4 -9.57 -2.33 15.50
N GLU A 5 -8.52 -3.15 15.45
CA GLU A 5 -7.16 -2.74 15.79
C GLU A 5 -6.63 -1.65 14.84
N ARG A 6 -6.84 -1.80 13.53
CA ARG A 6 -6.44 -0.81 12.52
C ARG A 6 -7.04 0.57 12.81
N TYR A 7 -8.35 0.62 13.04
CA TYR A 7 -9.02 1.89 13.32
C TYR A 7 -8.74 2.38 14.73
N LYS A 8 -8.48 1.50 15.70
CA LYS A 8 -7.99 1.94 17.02
C LYS A 8 -6.61 2.60 16.92
N ARG A 9 -5.82 2.25 15.91
CA ARG A 9 -4.51 2.85 15.68
C ARG A 9 -4.58 4.05 14.72
N SER A 10 -5.77 4.52 14.36
CA SER A 10 -5.97 5.71 13.52
C SER A 10 -6.12 6.97 14.37
N ASP A 11 -6.02 8.13 13.72
CA ASP A 11 -6.23 9.43 14.37
C ASP A 11 -7.61 9.54 15.04
N LYS A 12 -7.71 10.24 16.17
CA LYS A 12 -8.97 10.41 16.93
C LYS A 12 -10.05 11.16 16.13
N SER A 13 -9.67 11.98 15.16
CA SER A 13 -10.60 12.64 14.23
C SER A 13 -11.17 11.70 13.17
N HIS A 14 -10.61 10.50 12.99
CA HIS A 14 -11.05 9.56 11.96
C HIS A 14 -12.45 9.00 12.30
N PRO A 15 -13.42 9.04 11.37
CA PRO A 15 -14.81 8.65 11.68
C PRO A 15 -14.93 7.20 12.15
N ASN A 16 -14.20 6.27 11.54
CA ASN A 16 -14.19 4.87 11.98
C ASN A 16 -13.52 4.65 13.35
N ARG A 17 -12.59 5.53 13.76
CA ARG A 17 -11.99 5.49 15.11
C ARG A 17 -13.02 5.95 16.15
N GLN A 18 -13.74 7.03 15.86
CA GLN A 18 -14.82 7.52 16.72
C GLN A 18 -15.94 6.48 16.88
N LEU A 19 -16.32 5.82 15.78
CA LEU A 19 -17.32 4.75 15.81
C LEU A 19 -16.90 3.62 16.75
N ILE A 20 -15.63 3.21 16.71
CA ILE A 20 -15.11 2.15 17.58
C ILE A 20 -15.04 2.57 19.04
N ASP A 21 -14.57 3.79 19.31
CA ASP A 21 -14.40 4.30 20.68
C ASP A 21 -15.75 4.52 21.37
N THR A 22 -16.78 4.87 20.59
CA THR A 22 -18.15 5.11 21.09
C THR A 22 -19.04 3.88 21.07
N TRP A 23 -18.57 2.78 20.47
CA TRP A 23 -19.39 1.58 20.29
C TRP A 23 -19.77 0.95 21.62
N LYS A 24 -21.05 0.58 21.75
CA LYS A 24 -21.58 -0.14 22.92
C LYS A 24 -22.23 -1.44 22.47
N PRO A 25 -22.03 -2.55 23.20
CA PRO A 25 -22.67 -3.81 22.88
C PRO A 25 -24.19 -3.67 23.00
N THR A 26 -24.91 -4.10 21.97
CA THR A 26 -26.36 -4.20 22.02
C THR A 26 -26.73 -5.67 22.16
N GLY A 27 -27.32 -6.05 23.31
CA GLY A 27 -27.66 -7.44 23.64
C GLY A 27 -28.79 -8.07 22.82
N ARG A 28 -29.11 -7.51 21.64
CA ARG A 28 -30.22 -7.94 20.79
C ARG A 28 -29.85 -9.12 19.88
N LEU A 29 -28.58 -9.25 19.49
CA LEU A 29 -28.13 -10.26 18.54
C LEU A 29 -27.59 -11.49 19.27
N LYS A 30 -28.01 -12.69 18.85
CA LYS A 30 -27.46 -13.96 19.36
C LYS A 30 -26.02 -14.22 18.87
N GLN A 31 -25.64 -13.62 17.75
CA GLN A 31 -24.30 -13.74 17.17
C GLN A 31 -23.40 -12.60 17.66
N LYS A 32 -22.21 -12.96 18.17
CA LYS A 32 -21.20 -11.99 18.60
C LYS A 32 -20.63 -11.25 17.39
N SER A 33 -20.67 -9.92 17.43
CA SER A 33 -20.05 -9.07 16.42
C SER A 33 -18.51 -9.09 16.53
N VAL A 34 -17.84 -8.57 15.51
CA VAL A 34 -16.38 -8.39 15.54
C VAL A 34 -15.94 -7.47 16.70
N MET A 35 -16.78 -6.51 17.08
CA MET A 35 -16.55 -5.61 18.20
C MET A 35 -16.69 -6.34 19.54
N ASP A 36 -17.70 -7.20 19.70
CA ASP A 36 -17.87 -8.05 20.90
C ASP A 36 -16.64 -8.95 21.12
N ILE A 37 -16.14 -9.56 20.03
CA ILE A 37 -14.94 -10.40 20.08
C ILE A 37 -13.71 -9.56 20.45
N ALA A 38 -13.57 -8.36 19.91
CA ALA A 38 -12.45 -7.47 20.21
C ALA A 38 -12.45 -7.00 21.68
N THR A 39 -13.62 -6.64 22.22
CA THR A 39 -13.77 -6.28 23.64
C THR A 39 -13.41 -7.45 24.55
N TYR A 40 -13.93 -8.65 24.26
CA TYR A 40 -13.59 -9.86 25.02
C TYR A 40 -12.07 -10.13 25.01
N LEU A 41 -11.41 -9.99 23.86
CA LEU A 41 -9.97 -10.22 23.76
C LEU A 41 -9.16 -9.13 24.45
N GLN A 42 -9.62 -7.88 24.40
CA GLN A 42 -9.02 -6.77 25.12
C GLN A 42 -9.05 -7.01 26.63
N GLU A 43 -10.19 -7.44 27.18
CA GLU A 43 -10.34 -7.78 28.59
C GLU A 43 -9.49 -9.01 28.94
N LYS A 44 -9.60 -10.09 28.16
CA LYS A 44 -8.86 -11.35 28.39
C LYS A 44 -7.34 -11.16 28.42
N HIS A 45 -6.80 -10.32 27.53
CA HIS A 45 -5.37 -10.13 27.37
C HIS A 45 -4.86 -8.80 27.95
N HIS A 46 -5.70 -8.03 28.66
CA HIS A 46 -5.35 -6.72 29.23
C HIS A 46 -4.69 -5.77 28.21
N LEU A 47 -5.21 -5.75 26.98
CA LEU A 47 -4.62 -4.95 25.92
C LEU A 47 -4.77 -3.44 26.25
N PRO A 48 -3.77 -2.59 25.99
CA PRO A 48 -3.80 -1.18 26.38
C PRO A 48 -4.97 -0.39 25.77
N ASN A 49 -5.48 0.65 26.42
CA ASN A 49 -6.54 1.46 25.80
C ASN A 49 -6.00 2.40 24.72
N ASN A 50 -4.78 2.92 24.94
CA ASN A 50 -4.09 3.77 23.99
C ASN A 50 -3.28 2.88 23.05
N ARG A 51 -3.66 2.84 21.78
CA ARG A 51 -2.89 2.16 20.74
C ARG A 51 -2.01 3.18 20.06
N GLU A 52 -0.73 2.87 19.92
CA GLU A 52 0.17 3.69 19.10
C GLU A 52 -0.35 3.77 17.66
N ASN A 53 -0.29 4.97 17.08
CA ASN A 53 -0.73 5.17 15.72
C ASN A 53 0.12 4.31 14.78
N ILE A 54 -0.50 3.61 13.82
CA ILE A 54 0.29 2.92 12.80
C ILE A 54 0.77 3.99 11.83
N GLN A 55 2.01 4.42 12.04
CA GLN A 55 2.73 5.18 11.05
C GLN A 55 3.17 4.23 9.94
N HIS A 56 2.34 4.11 8.90
CA HIS A 56 2.67 3.25 7.76
C HIS A 56 3.89 3.77 6.99
N PHE A 57 4.12 5.09 6.94
CA PHE A 57 5.27 5.70 6.25
C PHE A 57 5.80 6.95 6.98
N CYS A 58 7.09 7.22 6.79
CA CYS A 58 7.80 8.35 7.40
C CYS A 58 7.13 9.69 7.06
N LYS A 59 6.85 10.51 8.09
CA LYS A 59 6.15 11.81 7.97
C LYS A 59 6.93 12.98 8.55
N GLU A 60 8.15 12.79 9.03
CA GLU A 60 8.97 13.91 9.46
C GLU A 60 9.79 14.40 8.28
N ILE A 61 9.08 15.05 7.35
CA ILE A 61 9.72 15.84 6.30
C ILE A 61 9.96 17.22 6.93
N PRO A 62 11.22 17.67 7.07
CA PRO A 62 11.51 18.97 7.64
C PRO A 62 10.79 20.11 6.89
N PRO A 63 10.38 21.19 7.57
CA PRO A 63 9.61 22.28 6.95
C PRO A 63 10.28 22.94 5.74
N HIS A 64 11.62 22.86 5.69
CA HIS A 64 12.43 23.44 4.62
C HIS A 64 12.56 22.54 3.38
N HIS A 65 12.06 21.31 3.42
CA HIS A 65 12.15 20.40 2.29
C HIS A 65 10.99 20.63 1.31
N ARG A 66 11.31 21.03 0.08
CA ARG A 66 10.30 21.21 -0.97
C ARG A 66 9.78 19.85 -1.43
N LYS A 67 8.46 19.70 -1.43
CA LYS A 67 7.80 18.55 -2.04
C LYS A 67 7.63 18.80 -3.53
N TYR A 68 8.18 17.90 -4.35
CA TYR A 68 7.78 17.78 -5.74
C TYR A 68 6.57 16.86 -5.80
N ILE A 69 5.45 17.39 -6.29
CA ILE A 69 4.22 16.60 -6.44
C ILE A 69 4.40 15.74 -7.70
N ALA A 70 4.33 14.42 -7.55
CA ALA A 70 4.34 13.51 -8.68
C ALA A 70 3.08 13.72 -9.54
N ASN A 71 3.24 13.71 -10.86
CA ASN A 71 2.10 13.67 -11.78
C ASN A 71 1.56 12.23 -11.81
N ILE A 72 0.43 11.98 -11.16
CA ILE A 72 -0.17 10.65 -11.08
C ILE A 72 -1.12 10.47 -12.28
N ARG A 73 -0.84 9.45 -13.10
CA ARG A 73 -1.70 9.03 -14.21
C ARG A 73 -2.16 7.61 -13.97
N THR A 74 -3.48 7.41 -13.82
CA THR A 74 -4.08 6.11 -13.52
C THR A 74 -4.77 5.46 -14.72
N GLN A 75 -4.77 6.13 -15.87
CA GLN A 75 -5.47 5.69 -17.07
C GLN A 75 -4.47 5.36 -18.17
N LEU A 76 -4.80 4.35 -18.97
CA LEU A 76 -4.09 4.05 -20.22
C LEU A 76 -4.52 5.05 -21.31
N ILE A 77 -3.79 5.08 -22.43
CA ILE A 77 -4.08 5.98 -23.56
C ILE A 77 -5.43 5.69 -24.23
N GLU A 78 -5.86 4.44 -24.21
CA GLU A 78 -7.15 3.97 -24.74
C GLU A 78 -7.94 3.33 -23.59
N GLU A 79 -9.26 3.52 -23.57
CA GLU A 79 -10.10 2.91 -22.54
C GLU A 79 -10.14 1.40 -22.71
N THR A 80 -9.79 0.66 -21.65
CA THR A 80 -9.83 -0.80 -21.62
C THR A 80 -10.52 -1.28 -20.35
N SER A 81 -11.17 -2.43 -20.43
CA SER A 81 -11.85 -3.06 -19.29
C SER A 81 -11.12 -4.31 -18.86
N LYS A 82 -10.56 -4.32 -17.64
CA LYS A 82 -9.94 -5.53 -17.08
C LYS A 82 -10.92 -6.71 -16.94
N LYS A 83 -12.23 -6.44 -16.84
CA LYS A 83 -13.27 -7.48 -16.66
C LYS A 83 -13.80 -8.04 -17.98
N HIS A 84 -13.81 -7.24 -19.03
CA HIS A 84 -14.53 -7.54 -20.27
C HIS A 84 -13.69 -7.39 -21.54
N GLY A 85 -12.47 -6.85 -21.45
CA GLY A 85 -11.56 -6.70 -22.59
C GLY A 85 -10.74 -7.97 -22.85
N ASP A 86 -10.30 -8.11 -24.10
CA ASP A 86 -9.33 -9.14 -24.48
C ASP A 86 -7.98 -8.87 -23.78
N PRO A 87 -7.39 -9.87 -23.10
CA PRO A 87 -6.06 -9.73 -22.50
C PRO A 87 -4.98 -9.23 -23.47
N ILE A 88 -5.04 -9.61 -24.76
CA ILE A 88 -4.08 -9.17 -25.77
C ILE A 88 -4.24 -7.68 -26.06
N ASP A 89 -5.47 -7.20 -26.20
CA ASP A 89 -5.74 -5.78 -26.43
C ASP A 89 -5.30 -4.92 -25.23
N ILE A 90 -5.52 -5.41 -24.01
CA ILE A 90 -5.05 -4.75 -22.78
C ILE A 90 -3.52 -4.67 -22.77
N MET A 91 -2.83 -5.77 -23.12
CA MET A 91 -1.38 -5.82 -23.18
C MET A 91 -0.81 -4.84 -24.23
N ILE A 92 -1.39 -4.83 -25.44
CA ILE A 92 -0.98 -3.93 -26.52
C ILE A 92 -1.20 -2.48 -26.11
N THR A 93 -2.35 -2.17 -25.51
CA THR A 93 -2.67 -0.81 -25.04
C THR A 93 -1.73 -0.36 -23.92
N ALA A 94 -1.41 -1.25 -22.98
CA ALA A 94 -0.44 -0.97 -21.93
C ALA A 94 0.95 -0.68 -22.51
N GLN A 95 1.41 -1.48 -23.48
CA GLN A 95 2.69 -1.26 -24.14
C GLN A 95 2.73 0.09 -24.88
N LYS A 96 1.71 0.39 -25.70
CA LYS A 96 1.60 1.69 -26.38
C LYS A 96 1.60 2.85 -25.37
N THR A 97 0.94 2.70 -24.23
CA THR A 97 0.93 3.70 -23.16
C THR A 97 2.34 3.94 -22.64
N LEU A 98 3.10 2.86 -22.38
CA LEU A 98 4.49 2.96 -21.94
C LEU A 98 5.37 3.66 -22.97
N ASP A 99 5.15 3.37 -24.26
CA ASP A 99 5.91 3.97 -25.37
C ASP A 99 5.64 5.47 -25.54
N THR A 100 4.58 6.02 -24.93
CA THR A 100 4.34 7.48 -24.94
C THR A 100 5.26 8.27 -24.00
N TYR A 101 5.91 7.59 -23.05
CA TYR A 101 6.85 8.26 -22.15
C TYR A 101 8.22 8.45 -22.83
N PRO A 102 8.90 9.59 -22.63
CA PRO A 102 10.15 9.86 -23.32
C PRO A 102 11.25 8.84 -23.01
N GLU A 103 11.90 8.35 -24.07
CA GLU A 103 12.93 7.30 -23.98
C GLU A 103 14.19 7.70 -23.19
N HIS A 104 14.46 9.01 -23.09
CA HIS A 104 15.59 9.54 -22.33
C HIS A 104 15.33 9.60 -20.82
N TRP A 105 14.15 9.18 -20.35
CA TRP A 105 13.85 9.05 -18.93
C TRP A 105 14.37 7.72 -18.38
N ILE A 106 14.56 7.68 -17.06
CA ILE A 106 14.71 6.42 -16.35
C ILE A 106 13.31 5.87 -16.13
N HIS A 107 13.05 4.66 -16.63
CA HIS A 107 11.77 3.98 -16.45
C HIS A 107 11.88 2.99 -15.31
N VAL A 108 11.02 3.13 -14.31
CA VAL A 108 10.96 2.24 -13.14
C VAL A 108 9.61 1.53 -13.14
N TYR A 109 9.66 0.21 -13.04
CA TYR A 109 8.49 -0.65 -12.92
C TYR A 109 8.53 -1.34 -11.56
N THR A 110 7.47 -1.21 -10.79
CA THR A 110 7.35 -1.79 -9.44
C THR A 110 6.17 -2.74 -9.39
N ASP A 111 6.29 -3.79 -8.58
CA ASP A 111 5.17 -4.66 -8.23
C ASP A 111 5.34 -5.16 -6.80
N GLY A 112 4.27 -5.08 -6.02
CA GLY A 112 4.23 -5.44 -4.62
C GLY A 112 3.09 -6.42 -4.35
N SER A 113 3.43 -7.59 -3.82
CA SER A 113 2.44 -8.64 -3.57
C SER A 113 2.52 -9.16 -2.15
N ALA A 114 1.38 -9.62 -1.65
CA ALA A 114 1.29 -10.39 -0.42
C ALA A 114 0.25 -11.50 -0.57
N PHE A 115 0.59 -12.67 -0.03
CA PHE A 115 -0.33 -13.79 0.03
C PHE A 115 -1.54 -13.44 0.89
N LYS A 116 -2.75 -13.75 0.37
CA LYS A 116 -4.03 -13.36 0.98
C LYS A 116 -4.11 -11.87 1.35
N GLY A 117 -3.34 -11.03 0.65
CA GLY A 117 -3.31 -9.57 0.80
C GLY A 117 -2.65 -9.04 2.07
N THR A 118 -2.13 -9.90 2.97
CA THR A 118 -1.62 -9.47 4.30
C THR A 118 -0.48 -10.30 4.87
N ILE A 119 -0.11 -11.42 4.26
CA ILE A 119 0.94 -12.31 4.78
C ILE A 119 1.94 -12.67 3.70
N ASN A 120 3.18 -12.97 4.08
CA ASN A 120 4.28 -13.32 3.18
C ASN A 120 4.39 -12.33 2.02
N GLY A 121 4.64 -11.06 2.36
CA GLY A 121 4.80 -10.01 1.36
C GLY A 121 6.16 -10.07 0.67
N GLY A 122 6.21 -9.60 -0.56
CA GLY A 122 7.44 -9.42 -1.33
C GLY A 122 7.24 -8.38 -2.41
N TYR A 123 8.35 -7.81 -2.86
CA TYR A 123 8.33 -6.77 -3.86
C TYR A 123 9.36 -7.03 -4.95
N GLY A 124 9.09 -6.49 -6.14
CA GLY A 124 9.99 -6.46 -7.29
C GLY A 124 10.09 -5.06 -7.86
N VAL A 125 11.27 -4.70 -8.33
CA VAL A 125 11.57 -3.45 -9.04
C VAL A 125 12.39 -3.79 -10.26
N ARG A 126 12.07 -3.18 -11.38
CA ARG A 126 12.90 -3.17 -12.58
C ARG A 126 13.16 -1.73 -13.00
N ILE A 127 14.43 -1.36 -13.08
CA ILE A 127 14.91 -0.06 -13.51
C ILE A 127 15.48 -0.21 -14.91
N GLN A 128 15.07 0.64 -15.83
CA GLN A 128 15.61 0.73 -17.17
C GLN A 128 16.16 2.14 -17.39
N TYR A 129 17.46 2.21 -17.65
CA TYR A 129 18.18 3.45 -17.89
C TYR A 129 18.09 3.88 -19.37
N PRO A 130 18.39 5.15 -19.70
CA PRO A 130 18.34 5.65 -21.08
C PRO A 130 19.27 4.90 -22.05
N ASP A 131 20.40 4.39 -21.56
CA ASP A 131 21.35 3.58 -22.33
C ASP A 131 20.89 2.12 -22.55
N LYS A 132 19.65 1.81 -22.16
CA LYS A 132 19.01 0.48 -22.22
C LYS A 132 19.57 -0.55 -21.25
N THR A 133 20.51 -0.18 -20.38
CA THR A 133 20.91 -1.04 -19.26
C THR A 133 19.73 -1.21 -18.31
N LYS A 134 19.71 -2.36 -17.62
CA LYS A 134 18.60 -2.78 -16.77
C LYS A 134 19.12 -3.30 -15.46
N GLU A 135 18.39 -3.01 -14.40
CA GLU A 135 18.63 -3.50 -13.06
C GLU A 135 17.33 -4.03 -12.48
N GLU A 136 17.41 -5.13 -11.73
CA GLU A 136 16.25 -5.73 -11.06
C GLU A 136 16.57 -5.93 -9.58
N LEU A 137 15.63 -5.51 -8.72
CA LEU A 137 15.71 -5.65 -7.28
C LEU A 137 14.48 -6.42 -6.82
N SER A 138 14.65 -7.36 -5.90
CA SER A 138 13.52 -8.01 -5.23
C SER A 138 13.90 -8.42 -3.82
N LYS A 139 12.96 -8.29 -2.88
CA LYS A 139 13.13 -8.74 -1.50
C LYS A 139 11.79 -9.16 -0.91
N SER A 140 11.85 -9.97 0.15
CA SER A 140 10.70 -10.24 0.99
C SER A 140 10.44 -9.06 1.94
N CYS A 141 9.17 -8.76 2.18
CA CYS A 141 8.70 -7.73 3.12
C CYS A 141 8.38 -8.31 4.50
N GLY A 142 8.64 -9.61 4.71
CA GLY A 142 8.35 -10.33 5.94
C GLY A 142 7.00 -11.06 5.95
N SER A 143 6.74 -11.75 7.07
CA SER A 143 5.58 -12.65 7.22
C SER A 143 4.24 -11.92 7.31
N TYR A 144 4.24 -10.66 7.75
CA TYR A 144 3.05 -9.82 7.87
C TYR A 144 3.30 -8.52 7.10
N CYS A 145 2.72 -8.42 5.92
CA CYS A 145 2.84 -7.26 5.04
C CYS A 145 1.63 -7.26 4.11
N SER A 146 0.97 -6.12 3.99
CA SER A 146 -0.10 -5.93 3.00
C SER A 146 0.45 -5.72 1.59
N ASN A 147 -0.39 -5.95 0.56
CA ASN A 147 -0.01 -5.62 -0.82
C ASN A 147 0.42 -4.14 -0.93
N TYR A 148 -0.32 -3.26 -0.25
CA TYR A 148 -0.04 -1.83 -0.24
C TYR A 148 1.33 -1.48 0.37
N GLU A 149 1.71 -2.16 1.46
CA GLU A 149 3.03 -1.98 2.07
C GLU A 149 4.14 -2.53 1.16
N ALA A 150 3.91 -3.68 0.50
CA ALA A 150 4.86 -4.24 -0.44
C ALA A 150 5.12 -3.31 -1.65
N GLU A 151 4.07 -2.70 -2.21
CA GLU A 151 4.19 -1.72 -3.29
C GLU A 151 5.00 -0.49 -2.85
N ALA A 152 4.74 0.01 -1.64
CA ALA A 152 5.47 1.14 -1.11
C ALA A 152 6.96 0.81 -0.88
N PHE A 153 7.28 -0.39 -0.40
CA PHE A 153 8.67 -0.85 -0.30
C PHE A 153 9.36 -0.95 -1.65
N ALA A 154 8.65 -1.37 -2.72
CA ALA A 154 9.21 -1.35 -4.08
C ALA A 154 9.58 0.08 -4.51
N ILE A 155 8.69 1.04 -4.31
CA ILE A 155 8.92 2.44 -4.67
C ILE A 155 10.09 3.02 -3.86
N GLU A 156 10.12 2.79 -2.56
CA GLU A 156 11.20 3.25 -1.67
C GLU A 156 12.56 2.65 -2.08
N ALA A 157 12.60 1.34 -2.36
CA ALA A 157 13.81 0.67 -2.82
C ALA A 157 14.30 1.22 -4.16
N ALA A 158 13.37 1.50 -5.10
CA ALA A 158 13.72 2.08 -6.39
C ALA A 158 14.33 3.49 -6.23
N VAL A 159 13.70 4.35 -5.43
CA VAL A 159 14.19 5.70 -5.17
C VAL A 159 15.55 5.65 -4.48
N PHE A 160 15.71 4.81 -3.46
CA PHE A 160 16.97 4.64 -2.75
C PHE A 160 18.10 4.21 -3.69
N GLN A 161 17.83 3.26 -4.59
CA GLN A 161 18.80 2.81 -5.58
C GLN A 161 19.21 3.95 -6.51
N LEU A 162 18.25 4.71 -7.05
CA LEU A 162 18.54 5.84 -7.93
C LEU A 162 19.35 6.93 -7.22
N THR A 163 19.06 7.24 -5.96
CA THR A 163 19.84 8.21 -5.17
C THR A 163 21.23 7.72 -4.75
N SER A 164 21.50 6.42 -4.86
CA SER A 164 22.82 5.86 -4.56
C SER A 164 23.74 5.86 -5.78
N VAL A 165 23.16 5.90 -6.98
CA VAL A 165 23.88 5.89 -8.26
C VAL A 165 24.23 7.31 -8.74
N PHE A 166 23.39 8.30 -8.42
CA PHE A 166 23.54 9.72 -8.82
C PHE A 166 23.69 10.64 -7.62
#